data_AF-A0A2U9IR38-F1
#
_entry.id   AF-A0A2U9IR38-F1
#
_cell.length_a   1.000
_cell.length_b   1.000
_cell.length_c   1.000
_cell.angle_alpha   90.00
_cell.angle_beta   90.00
_cell.angle_gamma   90.00
#
_symmetry.space_group_name_H-M   'P 1'
#
loop_
_entity.id
_entity.type
_entity.pdbx_description
1 polymer ?
#
loop_
_entity_poly.entity_id
_entity_poly.type
_entity_poly.pdbx_seq_one_letter_code
_entity_poly.pdbx_strand_id
1 'polypeptide(L)'
;MLKEPYSTLLNEMVEIMKKEFGEDLISVVLYGSVARGDNRNDSDVDLLIVIKDLPKDSMLKRIRLFETRVEDKLNLDELWHKGYYVSLSPMLKTPEEAERISPLYLDMVYDAIVLYDKDDFFTNVLRRLSKRLEELGAERVKKGKKWYWVLKKDSKFGDTVEL
;
A
#
# COMPACT_ATOMS: atom_id res chain seq x y z
N MET A 1 4.84 -15.02 -3.65
CA MET A 1 4.38 -14.87 -5.04
C MET A 1 2.88 -14.61 -4.99
N LEU A 2 2.39 -13.57 -5.67
CA LEU A 2 0.96 -13.25 -5.70
C LEU A 2 0.17 -14.38 -6.38
N LYS A 3 -1.00 -14.69 -5.85
CA LYS A 3 -1.87 -15.73 -6.40
C LYS A 3 -2.75 -15.16 -7.52
N GLU A 4 -3.11 -15.98 -8.49
CA GLU A 4 -4.16 -15.62 -9.45
C GLU A 4 -5.53 -15.49 -8.74
N PRO A 5 -6.42 -14.60 -9.23
CA PRO A 5 -6.26 -13.72 -10.38
C PRO A 5 -5.57 -12.37 -10.07
N TYR A 6 -5.19 -12.14 -8.81
CA TYR A 6 -4.63 -10.85 -8.35
C TYR A 6 -3.32 -10.49 -9.05
N SER A 7 -2.47 -11.47 -9.36
CA SER A 7 -1.23 -11.21 -10.10
C SER A 7 -1.53 -10.61 -11.47
N THR A 8 -2.45 -11.21 -12.24
CA THR A 8 -2.88 -10.68 -13.55
C THR A 8 -3.49 -9.29 -13.42
N LEU A 9 -4.44 -9.11 -12.50
CA LEU A 9 -5.12 -7.84 -12.24
C LEU A 9 -4.14 -6.70 -11.91
N LEU A 10 -3.21 -6.96 -10.98
CA LEU A 10 -2.29 -5.94 -10.49
C LEU A 10 -1.22 -5.59 -11.54
N ASN A 11 -0.78 -6.55 -12.34
CA ASN A 11 0.12 -6.28 -13.46
C ASN A 11 -0.56 -5.39 -14.51
N GLU A 12 -1.80 -5.71 -14.88
CA GLU A 12 -2.58 -4.89 -15.82
C GLU A 12 -2.78 -3.46 -15.29
N MET A 13 -3.15 -3.33 -14.01
CA MET A 13 -3.30 -2.04 -13.34
C MET A 13 -2.00 -1.24 -13.39
N VAL A 14 -0.85 -1.83 -13.05
CA VAL A 14 0.45 -1.13 -13.10
C VAL A 14 0.77 -0.64 -14.51
N GLU A 15 0.50 -1.44 -15.55
CA GLU A 15 0.73 -1.03 -16.93
C GLU A 15 -0.20 0.10 -17.38
N ILE A 16 -1.46 0.10 -16.95
CA ILE A 16 -2.38 1.24 -17.16
C ILE A 16 -1.82 2.48 -16.46
N MET A 17 -1.43 2.37 -15.19
CA MET A 17 -0.91 3.50 -14.43
C MET A 17 0.35 4.10 -15.04
N LYS A 18 1.29 3.26 -15.52
CA LYS A 18 2.49 3.74 -16.23
C LYS A 18 2.14 4.54 -17.48
N LYS A 19 1.11 4.12 -18.23
CA LYS A 19 0.65 4.85 -19.43
C LYS A 19 -0.04 6.18 -19.07
N GLU A 20 -0.85 6.19 -18.02
CA GLU A 20 -1.64 7.36 -17.63
C GLU A 20 -0.85 8.46 -16.92
N PHE A 21 0.14 8.07 -16.13
CA PHE A 21 0.91 8.98 -15.28
C PHE A 21 2.37 9.10 -15.70
N GLY A 22 2.89 8.21 -16.54
CA GLY A 22 4.24 8.29 -17.09
C GLY A 22 5.31 8.50 -16.02
N GLU A 23 6.09 9.57 -16.17
CA GLU A 23 7.19 9.93 -15.27
C GLU A 23 6.74 10.42 -13.88
N ASP A 24 5.45 10.73 -13.73
CA ASP A 24 4.84 11.15 -12.46
C ASP A 24 4.42 9.98 -11.58
N LEU A 25 4.29 8.76 -12.13
CA LEU A 25 4.13 7.56 -11.32
C LEU A 25 5.46 7.24 -10.62
N ILE A 26 5.44 7.15 -9.30
CA ILE A 26 6.64 6.91 -8.50
C ILE A 26 6.61 5.51 -7.91
N SER A 27 5.56 5.16 -7.17
CA SER A 27 5.48 3.83 -6.55
C SER A 27 4.06 3.29 -6.60
N VAL A 28 3.94 1.97 -6.78
CA VAL A 28 2.70 1.20 -6.60
C VAL A 28 3.04 0.04 -5.68
N VAL A 29 2.41 0.00 -4.52
CA VAL A 29 2.73 -0.94 -3.45
C VAL A 29 1.46 -1.59 -2.95
N LEU A 30 1.40 -2.91 -3.03
CA LEU A 30 0.33 -3.71 -2.46
C LEU A 30 0.62 -3.97 -0.99
N TYR A 31 -0.38 -3.82 -0.14
CA TYR A 31 -0.31 -4.24 1.25
C TYR A 31 -1.59 -4.98 1.65
N GLY A 32 -1.78 -5.19 2.95
CA GLY A 32 -3.00 -5.80 3.45
C GLY A 32 -3.08 -7.30 3.16
N SER A 33 -4.31 -7.80 3.11
CA SER A 33 -4.55 -9.26 3.10
C SER A 33 -4.05 -9.96 1.83
N VAL A 34 -4.16 -9.29 0.68
CA VAL A 34 -3.72 -9.82 -0.62
C VAL A 34 -2.20 -9.93 -0.65
N ALA A 35 -1.47 -8.96 -0.09
CA ALA A 35 -0.02 -9.03 0.02
C ALA A 35 0.43 -10.15 0.97
N ARG A 36 -0.27 -10.35 2.10
CA ARG A 36 -0.02 -11.45 3.04
C ARG A 36 -0.42 -12.83 2.51
N GLY A 37 -1.29 -12.89 1.51
CA GLY A 37 -1.84 -14.13 0.96
C GLY A 37 -2.88 -14.82 1.86
N ASP A 38 -3.43 -14.09 2.84
CA ASP A 38 -4.53 -14.52 3.72
C ASP A 38 -5.89 -13.93 3.30
N ASN A 39 -5.95 -13.35 2.10
CA ASN A 39 -7.16 -12.80 1.50
C ASN A 39 -8.19 -13.89 1.14
N ARG A 40 -9.44 -13.45 1.10
CA ARG A 40 -10.58 -14.17 0.54
C ARG A 40 -10.91 -13.58 -0.84
N ASN A 41 -11.80 -14.25 -1.57
CA ASN A 41 -12.23 -13.78 -2.90
C ASN A 41 -13.03 -12.47 -2.85
N ASP A 42 -13.55 -12.09 -1.68
CA ASP A 42 -14.27 -10.83 -1.39
C ASP A 42 -13.40 -9.80 -0.64
N SER A 43 -12.08 -10.02 -0.59
CA SER A 43 -11.18 -9.09 0.10
C SER A 43 -10.80 -7.91 -0.77
N ASP A 44 -10.71 -6.75 -0.12
CA ASP A 44 -10.18 -5.53 -0.70
C ASP A 44 -8.72 -5.70 -1.14
N VAL A 45 -8.35 -5.00 -2.20
CA VAL A 45 -6.99 -4.87 -2.70
C VAL A 45 -6.45 -3.52 -2.22
N ASP A 46 -5.73 -3.56 -1.10
CA ASP A 46 -5.18 -2.38 -0.45
C ASP A 46 -3.90 -1.91 -1.14
N LEU A 47 -3.90 -0.68 -1.66
CA LEU A 47 -2.82 -0.13 -2.46
C LEU A 47 -2.31 1.18 -1.88
N LEU A 48 -0.99 1.36 -1.86
CA LEU A 48 -0.36 2.66 -1.74
C LEU A 48 0.15 3.03 -3.12
N ILE A 49 -0.19 4.24 -3.57
CA ILE A 49 0.24 4.74 -4.86
C ILE A 49 0.83 6.12 -4.66
N VAL A 50 2.06 6.31 -5.12
CA VAL A 50 2.78 7.57 -5.05
C VAL A 50 2.82 8.19 -6.43
N ILE A 51 2.24 9.38 -6.57
CA ILE A 51 2.20 10.15 -7.83
C ILE A 51 2.65 11.59 -7.52
N LYS A 52 3.56 12.15 -8.33
CA LYS A 52 4.12 13.50 -8.11
C LYS A 52 3.05 14.59 -8.06
N ASP A 53 2.20 14.65 -9.07
CA ASP A 53 1.23 15.74 -9.23
C ASP A 53 -0.20 15.31 -8.89
N LEU A 54 -0.48 15.17 -7.59
CA LEU A 54 -1.84 14.90 -7.11
C LEU A 54 -2.54 16.18 -6.63
N PRO A 55 -3.88 16.27 -6.81
CA PRO A 55 -4.68 17.32 -6.19
C PRO A 55 -4.44 17.42 -4.68
N LYS A 56 -3.91 18.55 -4.19
CA LYS A 56 -3.53 18.73 -2.77
C LYS A 56 -4.72 19.10 -1.87
N ASP A 57 -5.81 19.57 -2.46
CA ASP A 57 -6.96 20.16 -1.77
C ASP A 57 -8.11 19.18 -1.53
N SER A 58 -8.11 18.00 -2.18
CA SER A 58 -9.28 17.11 -2.15
C SER A 58 -8.93 15.64 -2.35
N MET A 59 -9.18 14.84 -1.31
CA MET A 59 -9.12 13.38 -1.40
C MET A 59 -10.12 12.82 -2.41
N LEU A 60 -11.33 13.41 -2.51
CA LEU A 60 -12.34 12.99 -3.49
C LEU A 60 -11.87 13.19 -4.93
N LYS A 61 -11.12 14.26 -5.22
CA LYS A 61 -10.53 14.45 -6.56
C LYS A 61 -9.46 13.40 -6.87
N ARG A 62 -8.65 13.01 -5.87
CA ARG A 62 -7.66 11.94 -6.05
C ARG A 62 -8.33 10.60 -6.34
N ILE A 63 -9.35 10.23 -5.55
CA ILE A 63 -10.11 9.00 -5.75
C ILE A 63 -10.71 8.98 -7.16
N ARG A 64 -11.43 10.04 -7.56
CA ARG A 64 -12.00 10.13 -8.92
C ARG A 64 -10.95 10.07 -10.03
N LEU A 65 -9.76 10.65 -9.80
CA LEU A 65 -8.65 10.56 -10.75
C LEU A 65 -8.22 9.10 -10.95
N PHE A 66 -8.10 8.33 -9.87
CA PHE A 66 -7.77 6.91 -9.96
C PHE A 66 -8.89 6.11 -10.62
N GLU A 67 -10.15 6.29 -10.20
CA GLU A 67 -11.31 5.60 -10.77
C GLU A 67 -11.35 5.78 -12.28
N THR A 68 -11.39 7.04 -12.73
CA THR A 68 -11.58 7.38 -14.16
C THR A 68 -10.38 7.07 -15.05
N ARG A 69 -9.16 7.13 -14.53
CA ARG A 69 -7.95 6.88 -15.33
C ARG A 69 -7.48 5.43 -15.28
N VAL A 70 -7.78 4.71 -14.21
CA VAL A 70 -7.21 3.38 -13.94
C VAL A 70 -8.31 2.34 -13.77
N GLU A 71 -9.17 2.50 -12.76
CA GLU A 71 -10.14 1.46 -12.38
C GLU A 71 -11.15 1.15 -13.48
N ASP A 72 -11.71 2.18 -14.12
CA ASP A 72 -12.67 2.04 -15.23
C ASP A 72 -12.08 1.30 -16.46
N LYS A 73 -10.76 1.13 -16.52
CA LYS A 73 -10.06 0.43 -17.60
C LYS A 73 -9.73 -1.02 -17.25
N LEU A 74 -9.99 -1.45 -16.02
CA LEU A 74 -9.80 -2.83 -15.58
C LEU A 74 -11.06 -3.65 -15.81
N ASN A 75 -10.90 -4.91 -16.21
CA ASN A 75 -12.02 -5.82 -16.41
C ASN A 75 -12.44 -6.50 -15.09
N LEU A 76 -12.89 -5.71 -14.11
CA LEU A 76 -13.34 -6.22 -12.81
C LEU A 76 -14.62 -7.08 -12.94
N ASP A 77 -15.44 -6.82 -13.94
CA ASP A 77 -16.63 -7.61 -14.25
C ASP A 77 -16.28 -9.07 -14.56
N GLU A 78 -15.21 -9.34 -15.30
CA GLU A 78 -14.77 -10.72 -15.57
C GLU A 78 -14.38 -11.45 -14.28
N LEU A 79 -13.74 -10.76 -13.33
CA LEU A 79 -13.40 -11.32 -12.02
C LEU A 79 -14.67 -11.62 -11.21
N TRP A 80 -15.65 -10.72 -11.26
CA TRP A 80 -16.96 -10.91 -10.63
C TRP A 80 -17.63 -12.20 -11.11
N HIS A 81 -17.65 -12.44 -12.43
CA HIS A 81 -18.22 -13.65 -13.02
C HIS A 81 -17.45 -14.93 -12.62
N LYS A 82 -16.17 -14.81 -12.25
CA LYS A 82 -15.34 -15.90 -11.72
C LYS A 82 -15.45 -16.07 -10.20
N GLY A 83 -16.35 -15.32 -9.55
CA GLY A 83 -16.58 -15.39 -8.09
C GLY A 83 -15.55 -14.63 -7.26
N TYR A 84 -14.89 -13.63 -7.84
CA TYR A 84 -14.00 -12.69 -7.16
C TYR A 84 -14.66 -11.32 -7.08
N TYR A 85 -14.98 -10.89 -5.87
CA TYR A 85 -15.65 -9.63 -5.56
C TYR A 85 -14.61 -8.61 -5.10
N VAL A 86 -13.77 -8.19 -6.03
CA VAL A 86 -12.63 -7.33 -5.74
C VAL A 86 -13.07 -5.88 -5.65
N SER A 87 -12.63 -5.19 -4.60
CA SER A 87 -12.67 -3.73 -4.48
C SER A 87 -11.25 -3.20 -4.42
N LEU A 88 -10.93 -2.16 -5.19
CA LEU A 88 -9.62 -1.50 -5.12
C LEU A 88 -9.67 -0.40 -4.06
N SER A 89 -8.72 -0.41 -3.13
CA SER A 89 -8.63 0.55 -2.03
C SER A 89 -7.33 1.37 -2.13
N PRO A 90 -7.27 2.37 -3.04
CA PRO A 90 -6.05 3.15 -3.27
C PRO A 90 -5.85 4.27 -2.23
N MET A 91 -4.70 4.24 -1.56
CA MET A 91 -4.16 5.38 -0.82
C MET A 91 -3.19 6.16 -1.70
N LEU A 92 -3.68 7.26 -2.26
CA LEU A 92 -2.94 8.12 -3.19
C LEU A 92 -2.17 9.20 -2.42
N LYS A 93 -0.85 9.22 -2.58
CA LYS A 93 0.05 10.17 -1.91
C LYS A 93 0.98 10.88 -2.88
N THR A 94 1.33 12.13 -2.59
CA THR A 94 2.51 12.75 -3.22
C THR A 94 3.80 12.16 -2.61
N PRO A 95 4.96 12.31 -3.26
CA PRO A 95 6.23 11.89 -2.67
C PRO A 95 6.43 12.46 -1.26
N GLU A 96 6.15 13.75 -1.05
CA GLU A 96 6.33 14.40 0.25
C GLU A 96 5.40 13.84 1.34
N GLU A 97 4.17 13.47 0.98
CA GLU A 97 3.23 12.80 1.88
C GLU A 97 3.61 11.34 2.13
N ALA A 98 4.22 10.68 1.15
CA ALA A 98 4.66 9.31 1.22
C ALA A 98 5.88 9.15 2.13
N GLU A 99 6.76 10.15 2.19
CA GLU A 99 7.90 10.17 3.11
C GLU A 99 7.50 10.36 4.58
N ARG A 100 6.34 10.96 4.84
CA ARG A 100 5.81 11.08 6.20
C ARG A 100 5.29 9.72 6.67
N ILE A 101 6.00 9.14 7.63
CA ILE A 101 5.68 7.82 8.18
C ILE A 101 4.25 7.83 8.75
N SER A 102 3.44 6.89 8.27
CA SER A 102 2.12 6.59 8.80
C SER A 102 2.19 5.28 9.59
N PRO A 103 1.39 5.10 10.66
CA PRO A 103 1.31 3.83 11.38
C PRO A 103 1.03 2.62 10.47
N LEU A 104 0.34 2.82 9.34
CA LEU A 104 0.10 1.78 8.35
C LEU A 104 1.39 1.18 7.78
N TYR A 105 2.45 1.98 7.67
CA TYR A 105 3.72 1.52 7.09
C TYR A 105 4.42 0.47 7.96
N LEU A 106 4.10 0.40 9.25
CA LEU A 106 4.67 -0.59 10.16
C LEU A 106 4.42 -2.02 9.65
N ASP A 107 3.20 -2.32 9.22
CA ASP A 107 2.90 -3.63 8.63
C ASP A 107 3.49 -3.78 7.22
N MET A 108 3.58 -2.69 6.46
CA MET A 108 4.17 -2.68 5.11
C MET A 108 5.65 -3.05 5.11
N VAL A 109 6.40 -2.75 6.18
CA VAL A 109 7.82 -3.15 6.31
C VAL A 109 8.01 -4.67 6.12
N TYR A 110 7.01 -5.48 6.51
CA TYR A 110 7.10 -6.94 6.46
C TYR A 110 6.29 -7.56 5.34
N ASP A 111 5.10 -7.00 5.10
CA ASP A 111 4.07 -7.69 4.32
C ASP A 111 3.88 -7.07 2.93
N ALA A 112 4.43 -5.87 2.66
CA ALA A 112 4.15 -5.18 1.41
C ALA A 112 4.85 -5.86 0.22
N ILE A 113 4.16 -5.82 -0.92
CA ILE A 113 4.71 -6.24 -2.20
C ILE A 113 4.83 -4.98 -3.07
N VAL A 114 6.07 -4.64 -3.42
CA VAL A 114 6.37 -3.55 -4.35
C VAL A 114 6.04 -4.03 -5.77
N LEU A 115 5.04 -3.41 -6.40
CA LEU A 115 4.62 -3.73 -7.76
C LEU A 115 5.33 -2.84 -8.80
N TYR A 116 5.61 -1.60 -8.43
CA TYR A 116 6.43 -0.65 -9.18
C TYR A 116 7.06 0.34 -8.21
N ASP A 117 8.32 0.70 -8.41
CA ASP A 117 9.01 1.70 -7.58
C ASP A 117 10.16 2.34 -8.35
N LYS A 118 10.00 3.62 -8.67
CA LYS A 118 10.99 4.42 -9.38
C LYS A 118 12.10 4.81 -8.42
N ASP A 119 13.35 4.54 -8.83
CA ASP A 119 14.55 4.85 -8.05
C ASP A 119 14.52 4.29 -6.61
N ASP A 120 13.82 3.16 -6.42
CA ASP A 120 13.57 2.53 -5.12
C ASP A 120 12.96 3.50 -4.08
N PHE A 121 12.17 4.49 -4.50
CA PHE A 121 11.67 5.56 -3.64
C PHE A 121 10.96 5.03 -2.39
N PHE A 122 9.88 4.26 -2.55
CA PHE A 122 9.11 3.80 -1.39
C PHE A 122 9.81 2.66 -0.66
N THR A 123 10.58 1.84 -1.37
CA THR A 123 11.48 0.84 -0.79
C THR A 123 12.46 1.49 0.18
N ASN A 124 13.01 2.66 -0.16
CA ASN A 124 13.88 3.43 0.72
C ASN A 124 13.13 4.03 1.91
N VAL A 125 11.88 4.47 1.75
CA VAL A 125 11.01 4.88 2.86
C VAL A 125 10.83 3.75 3.87
N LEU A 126 10.45 2.55 3.41
CA LEU A 126 10.29 1.38 4.27
C LEU A 126 11.60 0.94 4.91
N ARG A 127 12.72 1.04 4.20
CA ARG A 127 14.05 0.71 4.75
C ARG A 127 14.45 1.62 5.91
N ARG A 128 14.18 2.93 5.79
CA ARG A 128 14.42 3.89 6.89
C ARG A 128 13.56 3.56 8.10
N LEU A 129 12.28 3.23 7.88
CA LEU A 129 11.37 2.82 8.95
C LEU A 129 11.83 1.51 9.61
N SER A 130 12.21 0.50 8.84
CA SER A 130 12.74 -0.77 9.37
C SER A 130 13.93 -0.54 10.29
N LYS A 131 14.91 0.26 9.84
CA LYS A 131 16.07 0.61 10.66
C LYS A 131 15.67 1.32 11.95
N ARG A 132 14.73 2.25 11.88
CA ARG A 132 14.23 2.96 13.06
C ARG A 132 13.54 2.02 14.06
N LEU A 133 12.74 1.07 13.56
CA LEU A 133 12.09 0.06 14.40
C LEU A 133 13.12 -0.84 15.08
N GLU A 134 14.17 -1.24 14.38
CA GLU A 134 15.29 -2.01 14.96
C GLU A 134 16.00 -1.22 16.08
N GLU A 135 16.32 0.07 15.84
CA GLU A 135 16.95 0.95 16.83
C GLU A 135 16.11 1.14 18.10
N LEU A 136 14.78 1.17 17.95
CA LEU A 136 13.84 1.27 19.06
C LEU A 136 13.64 -0.06 19.81
N GLY A 137 14.15 -1.17 19.28
CA GLY A 137 13.85 -2.51 19.77
C GLY A 137 12.36 -2.84 19.63
N ALA A 138 11.73 -2.31 18.57
CA ALA A 138 10.31 -2.50 18.31
C ALA A 138 10.00 -3.94 17.90
N GLU A 139 8.89 -4.46 18.37
CA GLU A 139 8.47 -5.84 18.12
C GLU A 139 7.04 -5.90 17.57
N ARG A 140 6.86 -6.66 16.49
CA ARG A 140 5.54 -7.03 15.97
C ARG A 140 5.07 -8.28 16.69
N VAL A 141 4.03 -8.16 17.52
CA VAL A 141 3.55 -9.26 18.36
C VAL A 141 2.19 -9.75 17.85
N LYS A 142 2.06 -11.07 17.69
CA LYS A 142 0.78 -11.71 17.34
C LYS A 142 0.02 -12.11 18.61
N LYS A 143 -1.25 -11.71 18.71
CA LYS A 143 -2.16 -12.15 19.77
C LYS A 143 -3.47 -12.65 19.16
N GLY A 144 -3.62 -13.97 19.15
CA GLY A 144 -4.70 -14.65 18.46
C GLY A 144 -4.64 -14.38 16.95
N LYS A 145 -5.69 -13.78 16.40
CA LYS A 145 -5.79 -13.39 14.98
C LYS A 145 -5.33 -11.95 14.71
N LYS A 146 -4.90 -11.19 15.74
CA LYS A 146 -4.53 -9.78 15.62
C LYS A 146 -3.02 -9.61 15.77
N TRP A 147 -2.50 -8.58 15.12
CA TRP A 147 -1.13 -8.09 15.30
C TRP A 147 -1.17 -6.76 16.04
N TYR A 148 -0.17 -6.52 16.88
CA TYR A 148 0.06 -5.22 17.48
C TYR A 148 1.55 -4.95 17.56
N TRP A 149 1.88 -3.66 17.57
CA TRP A 149 3.25 -3.18 17.60
C TRP A 149 3.61 -2.72 19.00
N VAL A 150 4.70 -3.28 19.55
CA VAL A 150 5.36 -2.77 20.75
C VAL A 150 6.53 -1.94 20.27
N LEU A 151 6.36 -0.62 20.17
CA LEU A 151 7.39 0.26 19.60
C LEU A 151 8.57 0.50 20.56
N LYS A 152 8.33 0.40 21.87
CA LYS A 152 9.35 0.53 22.91
C LYS A 152 8.92 -0.24 24.15
N LYS A 153 9.72 -1.22 24.60
CA LYS A 153 9.36 -2.13 25.71
C LYS A 153 9.16 -1.41 27.05
N ASP A 154 9.94 -0.36 27.30
CA ASP A 154 9.89 0.41 28.55
C ASP A 154 9.06 1.70 28.43
N SER A 155 8.16 1.78 27.43
CA SER A 155 7.33 2.96 27.24
C SER A 155 6.37 3.15 28.41
N LYS A 156 6.39 4.34 29.01
CA LYS A 156 5.42 4.74 30.02
C LYS A 156 4.25 5.49 29.38
N PHE A 157 3.11 5.48 30.05
CA PHE A 157 1.98 6.29 29.63
C PHE A 157 2.39 7.78 29.59
N GLY A 158 2.21 8.43 28.43
CA GLY A 158 2.65 9.80 28.17
C GLY A 158 3.97 9.93 27.41
N ASP A 159 4.69 8.83 27.16
CA ASP A 159 5.89 8.86 26.32
C ASP A 159 5.54 9.09 24.84
N THR A 160 6.24 10.02 24.21
CA THR A 160 6.18 10.23 22.75
C THR A 160 7.21 9.31 22.08
N VAL A 161 6.77 8.53 21.08
CA VAL A 161 7.65 7.72 20.22
C VAL A 161 7.67 8.33 18.83
N GLU A 162 8.85 8.75 18.38
CA GLU A 162 9.05 9.31 17.03
C GLU A 162 9.62 8.23 16.10
N LEU A 163 8.91 8.02 14.99
CA LEU A 163 9.22 7.09 13.90
C LEU A 163 9.79 7.82 12.69
#